data_AF-A0A8S3RFC3-F1
#
_entry.id   AF-A0A8S3RFC3-F1
#
_cell.length_a   1.000
_cell.length_b   1.000
_cell.length_c   1.000
_cell.angle_alpha   90.00
_cell.angle_beta   90.00
_cell.angle_gamma   90.00
#
_symmetry.space_group_name_H-M   'P 1'
#
loop_
_entity.id
_entity.type
_entity.pdbx_description
1 polymer ?
#
loop_
_entity_poly.entity_id
_entity_poly.type
_entity_poly.pdbx_seq_one_letter_code
_entity_poly.pdbx_strand_id
1 'polypeptide(L)'
;MPQVAVKLVSETESNYFKIFILIFNISHQAVGIKFDDVIQPDHLRYTLGLNMSKLTSLKDKGYDPTSQTFDTSLMICLLRNLAGIQITNELPLWSELTVGADLSRIMTHRKYISNSNDRTLQNDKFAAIWKEIEDAVIRLSNEKLTIDCSTLQTKNFYVDDSQSIYATIQGWKRLVQIEEKRRCKQI
;
A
#
# COMPACT_ATOMS: atom_id res chain seq x y z
N MET A 1 43.03 -11.24 -1.26
CA MET A 1 41.74 -11.42 -0.57
C MET A 1 40.75 -11.93 -1.59
N PRO A 2 40.02 -13.05 -1.37
CA PRO A 2 39.03 -13.50 -2.33
C PRO A 2 37.86 -12.49 -2.35
N GLN A 3 37.49 -12.00 -3.52
CA GLN A 3 36.23 -11.27 -3.69
C GLN A 3 35.10 -12.23 -3.36
N VAL A 4 34.37 -11.96 -2.27
CA VAL A 4 33.12 -12.67 -1.98
C VAL A 4 32.17 -12.34 -3.12
N ALA A 5 31.82 -13.34 -3.93
CA ALA A 5 30.89 -13.16 -5.03
C ALA A 5 29.53 -12.72 -4.47
N VAL A 6 29.13 -11.49 -4.78
CA VAL A 6 27.83 -10.95 -4.39
C VAL A 6 26.74 -11.75 -5.10
N LYS A 7 25.93 -12.49 -4.34
CA LYS A 7 24.89 -13.38 -4.89
C LYS A 7 23.54 -12.68 -4.89
N LEU A 8 22.91 -12.62 -6.06
CA LEU A 8 21.53 -12.15 -6.22
C LEU A 8 20.54 -13.22 -5.77
N VAL A 9 19.38 -12.78 -5.26
CA VAL A 9 18.24 -13.67 -5.08
C VAL A 9 17.68 -14.13 -6.43
N SER A 10 16.84 -15.17 -6.42
CA SER A 10 16.17 -15.62 -7.64
C SER A 10 15.31 -14.50 -8.25
N GLU A 11 15.10 -14.52 -9.57
CA GLU A 11 14.26 -13.51 -10.25
C GLU A 11 12.84 -13.47 -9.64
N THR A 12 12.23 -14.63 -9.42
CA THR A 12 10.89 -14.70 -8.84
C THR A 12 10.82 -14.18 -7.40
N GLU A 13 11.88 -14.33 -6.62
CA GLU A 13 11.98 -13.78 -5.26
C GLU A 13 12.20 -12.26 -5.29
N SER A 14 13.05 -11.78 -6.20
CA SER A 14 13.23 -10.35 -6.48
C SER A 14 11.91 -9.68 -6.86
N ASN A 15 11.14 -10.32 -7.76
CA ASN A 15 9.82 -9.84 -8.18
C ASN A 15 8.84 -9.72 -7.01
N TYR A 16 8.85 -10.71 -6.11
CA TYR A 16 8.03 -10.67 -4.91
C TYR A 16 8.42 -9.49 -4.00
N PHE A 17 9.73 -9.27 -3.76
CA PHE A 17 10.19 -8.11 -2.98
C PHE A 17 9.80 -6.78 -3.60
N LYS A 18 9.96 -6.63 -4.92
CA LYS A 18 9.57 -5.43 -5.66
C LYS A 18 8.08 -5.13 -5.50
N ILE A 19 7.22 -6.12 -5.72
CA ILE A 19 5.76 -5.94 -5.57
C ILE A 19 5.38 -5.62 -4.13
N PHE A 20 6.01 -6.28 -3.17
CA PHE A 20 5.75 -6.00 -1.76
C PHE A 20 6.12 -4.56 -1.40
N ILE A 21 7.29 -4.08 -1.80
CA ILE A 21 7.70 -2.69 -1.53
C ILE A 21 6.82 -1.70 -2.30
N LEU A 22 6.48 -1.99 -3.55
CA LEU A 22 5.61 -1.13 -4.36
C LEU A 22 4.24 -0.95 -3.68
N ILE A 23 3.62 -2.04 -3.24
CA ILE A 23 2.29 -2.02 -2.62
C ILE A 23 2.31 -1.42 -1.22
N PHE A 24 3.26 -1.78 -0.36
CA PHE A 24 3.18 -1.41 1.05
C PHE A 24 3.94 -0.14 1.42
N ASN A 25 4.86 0.32 0.57
CA ASN A 25 5.59 1.56 0.78
C ASN A 25 5.20 2.63 -0.24
N ILE A 26 5.48 2.41 -1.52
CA ILE A 26 5.28 3.46 -2.54
C ILE A 26 3.79 3.78 -2.69
N SER A 27 2.92 2.77 -2.76
CA SER A 27 1.47 3.02 -2.85
C SER A 27 0.89 3.62 -1.58
N HIS A 28 1.46 3.34 -0.40
CA HIS A 28 1.08 4.00 0.84
C HIS A 28 1.34 5.52 0.74
N GLN A 29 2.51 5.92 0.24
CA GLN A 29 2.81 7.33 0.00
C GLN A 29 1.88 7.96 -1.04
N ALA A 30 1.58 7.25 -2.13
CA ALA A 30 0.64 7.74 -3.15
C ALA A 30 -0.77 7.98 -2.58
N VAL A 31 -1.26 7.06 -1.76
CA VAL A 31 -2.53 7.19 -1.05
C VAL A 31 -2.48 8.36 -0.07
N GLY A 32 -1.38 8.54 0.66
CA GLY A 32 -1.18 9.69 1.54
C GLY A 32 -1.23 11.03 0.81
N ILE A 33 -0.53 11.14 -0.32
CA ILE A 33 -0.56 12.34 -1.18
C ILE A 33 -2.00 12.64 -1.62
N LYS A 34 -2.73 11.64 -2.13
CA LYS A 34 -4.13 11.82 -2.54
C LYS A 34 -5.04 12.11 -1.33
N PHE A 35 -4.75 11.52 -0.18
CA PHE A 35 -5.49 11.77 1.06
C PHE A 35 -5.39 13.22 1.48
N ASP A 36 -4.17 13.78 1.52
CA ASP A 36 -3.93 15.17 1.92
C ASP A 36 -4.46 16.18 0.88
N ASP A 37 -4.51 15.79 -0.40
CA ASP A 37 -5.13 16.56 -1.49
C ASP A 37 -6.66 16.68 -1.30
N VAL A 38 -7.32 15.61 -0.85
CA VAL A 38 -8.78 15.55 -0.66
C VAL A 38 -9.20 16.06 0.73
N ILE A 39 -8.45 15.69 1.76
CA ILE A 39 -8.68 16.05 3.17
C ILE A 39 -7.43 16.76 3.67
N GLN A 40 -7.42 18.08 3.50
CA GLN A 40 -6.27 18.90 3.89
C GLN A 40 -5.90 18.66 5.36
N PRO A 41 -4.60 18.52 5.71
CA PRO A 41 -4.14 18.25 7.07
C PRO A 41 -4.71 19.22 8.12
N ASP A 42 -4.79 20.52 7.78
CA ASP A 42 -5.31 21.56 8.69
C ASP A 42 -6.81 21.38 8.99
N HIS A 43 -7.55 20.74 8.07
CA HIS A 43 -8.97 20.44 8.22
C HIS A 43 -9.22 19.01 8.72
N LEU A 44 -8.19 18.17 8.85
CA LEU A 44 -8.35 16.76 9.18
C LEU A 44 -8.94 16.58 10.57
N ARG A 45 -8.41 17.27 11.59
CA ARG A 45 -8.95 17.23 12.95
C ARG A 45 -10.42 17.66 13.01
N TYR A 46 -10.76 18.73 12.30
CA TYR A 46 -12.14 19.22 12.22
C TYR A 46 -13.06 18.20 11.51
N THR A 47 -12.63 17.68 10.36
CA THR A 47 -13.38 16.70 9.55
C THR A 47 -13.63 15.40 10.31
N LEU A 48 -12.61 14.90 11.03
CA LEU A 48 -12.74 13.73 11.91
C LEU A 48 -13.66 14.05 13.09
N GLY A 49 -13.52 15.23 13.71
CA GLY A 49 -14.37 15.73 14.79
C GLY A 49 -15.86 15.70 14.46
N LEU A 50 -16.22 16.21 13.28
CA LEU A 50 -17.61 16.21 12.77
C LEU A 50 -18.16 14.79 12.51
N ASN A 51 -17.28 13.82 12.30
CA ASN A 51 -17.65 12.43 11.99
C ASN A 51 -17.29 11.45 13.13
N MET A 52 -16.98 11.95 14.34
CA MET A 52 -16.54 11.10 15.45
C MET A 52 -17.56 10.03 15.86
N SER A 53 -18.86 10.29 15.66
CA SER A 53 -19.91 9.28 15.88
C SER A 53 -19.81 8.09 14.92
N LYS A 54 -19.25 8.29 13.72
CA LYS A 54 -18.95 7.24 12.72
C LYS A 54 -17.55 6.64 12.87
N LEU A 55 -16.69 7.25 13.69
CA LEU A 55 -15.27 6.92 13.85
C LEU A 55 -14.93 6.51 15.29
N THR A 56 -15.86 5.82 15.97
CA THR A 56 -15.71 5.37 17.37
C THR A 56 -14.41 4.60 17.61
N SER A 57 -13.89 3.89 16.60
CA SER A 57 -12.63 3.14 16.67
C SER A 57 -11.34 3.97 16.68
N LEU A 58 -11.39 5.22 16.20
CA LEU A 58 -10.24 6.14 16.21
C LEU A 58 -10.14 6.92 17.52
N LYS A 59 -11.24 6.98 18.29
CA LYS A 59 -11.36 7.72 19.55
C LYS A 59 -10.34 7.28 20.60
N ASP A 60 -10.00 5.99 20.62
CA ASP A 60 -9.16 5.39 21.68
C ASP A 60 -7.65 5.57 21.47
N LYS A 61 -7.23 6.22 20.37
CA LYS A 61 -5.83 6.17 19.93
C LYS A 61 -4.96 7.34 20.39
N GLY A 62 -5.51 8.47 20.82
CA GLY A 62 -4.73 9.59 21.40
C GLY A 62 -3.62 10.19 20.52
N TYR A 63 -3.51 9.80 19.25
CA TYR A 63 -2.49 10.30 18.31
C TYR A 63 -2.96 11.57 17.62
N ASP A 64 -2.01 12.41 17.22
CA ASP A 64 -2.25 13.48 16.25
C ASP A 64 -2.58 12.86 14.88
N PRO A 65 -3.82 12.96 14.39
CA PRO A 65 -4.21 12.30 13.15
C PRO A 65 -3.54 13.00 11.98
N THR A 66 -2.67 12.29 11.25
CA THR A 66 -2.07 12.75 9.99
C THR A 66 -2.01 11.58 9.01
N SER A 67 -1.87 11.85 7.71
CA SER A 67 -1.69 10.81 6.69
C SER A 67 -0.50 9.89 6.98
N GLN A 68 0.54 10.42 7.63
CA GLN A 68 1.74 9.66 8.02
C GLN A 68 1.50 8.68 9.18
N THR A 69 0.54 8.97 10.06
CA THR A 69 0.21 8.09 11.20
C THR A 69 -0.89 7.08 10.87
N PHE A 70 -1.58 7.27 9.75
CA PHE A 70 -2.63 6.37 9.28
C PHE A 70 -2.07 5.26 8.40
N ASP A 71 -2.56 4.03 8.60
CA ASP A 71 -2.28 2.96 7.64
C ASP A 71 -3.07 3.18 6.34
N THR A 72 -2.63 2.54 5.25
CA THR A 72 -3.26 2.66 3.92
C THR A 72 -4.74 2.25 3.93
N SER A 73 -5.10 1.20 4.68
CA SER A 73 -6.48 0.71 4.73
C SER A 73 -7.40 1.73 5.41
N LEU A 74 -6.91 2.42 6.44
CA LEU A 74 -7.59 3.48 7.12
C LEU A 74 -7.77 4.70 6.22
N MET A 75 -6.71 5.15 5.54
CA MET A 75 -6.80 6.27 4.58
C MET A 75 -7.84 6.00 3.48
N ILE A 76 -7.82 4.80 2.89
CA ILE A 76 -8.82 4.37 1.89
C ILE A 76 -10.23 4.36 2.49
N CYS A 77 -10.40 3.87 3.72
CA CYS A 77 -11.68 3.86 4.40
C CYS A 77 -12.23 5.27 4.63
N LEU A 78 -11.38 6.21 5.05
CA LEU A 78 -11.75 7.60 5.27
C LEU A 78 -12.10 8.29 3.95
N LEU A 79 -11.35 8.06 2.87
CA LEU A 79 -11.69 8.56 1.53
C LEU A 79 -13.04 8.05 1.03
N ARG A 80 -13.34 6.76 1.26
CA ARG A 80 -14.65 6.19 0.93
C ARG A 80 -15.79 6.85 1.70
N ASN A 81 -15.64 6.99 3.02
CA ASN A 81 -16.75 7.38 3.91
C ASN A 81 -16.92 8.90 4.07
N LEU A 82 -15.83 9.67 4.00
CA LEU A 82 -15.84 11.10 4.27
C LEU A 82 -15.83 11.93 2.97
N ALA A 83 -15.08 11.48 1.96
CA ALA A 83 -15.01 12.17 0.67
C ALA A 83 -15.97 11.57 -0.38
N GLY A 84 -16.72 10.52 -0.06
CA GLY A 84 -17.70 9.91 -0.95
C GLY A 84 -17.09 9.23 -2.19
N ILE A 85 -15.78 8.95 -2.17
CA ILE A 85 -15.10 8.29 -3.28
C ILE A 85 -15.60 6.85 -3.41
N GLN A 86 -16.05 6.49 -4.60
CA GLN A 86 -16.55 5.14 -4.90
C GLN A 86 -15.39 4.15 -4.98
N ILE A 87 -15.12 3.44 -3.89
CA ILE A 87 -14.05 2.44 -3.78
C ILE A 87 -14.69 1.07 -3.60
N THR A 88 -14.47 0.14 -4.50
CA THR A 88 -15.02 -1.22 -4.47
C THR A 88 -14.03 -2.18 -3.80
N ASN A 89 -14.48 -3.38 -3.42
CA ASN A 89 -13.62 -4.44 -2.89
C ASN A 89 -13.20 -5.44 -3.99
N GLU A 90 -13.56 -5.16 -5.24
CA GLU A 90 -13.30 -5.98 -6.41
C GLU A 90 -12.25 -5.30 -7.27
N LEU A 91 -11.51 -6.08 -8.07
CA LEU A 91 -10.53 -5.52 -8.98
C LEU A 91 -11.27 -4.79 -10.11
N PRO A 92 -11.08 -3.46 -10.28
CA PRO A 92 -11.72 -2.73 -11.36
C PRO A 92 -11.19 -3.15 -12.73
N LEU A 93 -11.96 -2.88 -13.79
CA LEU A 93 -11.51 -3.08 -15.16
C LEU A 93 -10.32 -2.17 -15.45
N TRP A 94 -9.37 -2.64 -16.25
CA TRP A 94 -8.16 -1.88 -16.60
C TRP A 94 -8.46 -0.47 -17.20
N SER A 95 -9.59 -0.32 -17.87
CA SER A 95 -10.04 0.94 -18.49
C SER A 95 -10.61 1.96 -17.49
N GLU A 96 -10.89 1.56 -16.24
CA GLU A 96 -11.43 2.46 -15.22
C GLU A 96 -10.30 3.28 -14.57
N LEU A 97 -10.19 4.55 -14.96
CA LEU A 97 -9.11 5.45 -14.53
C LEU A 97 -9.51 6.42 -13.41
N THR A 98 -10.60 6.12 -12.69
CA THR A 98 -11.06 6.97 -11.59
C THR A 98 -10.17 6.79 -10.35
N VAL A 99 -10.11 7.81 -9.49
CA VAL A 99 -9.43 7.71 -8.18
C VAL A 99 -9.94 6.52 -7.37
N GLY A 100 -11.26 6.29 -7.40
CA GLY A 100 -11.88 5.15 -6.74
C GLY A 100 -11.39 3.80 -7.25
N ALA A 101 -11.24 3.65 -8.57
CA ALA A 101 -10.68 2.45 -9.18
C ALA A 101 -9.20 2.25 -8.79
N ASP A 102 -8.38 3.31 -8.81
CA ASP A 102 -6.97 3.22 -8.41
C ASP A 102 -6.78 2.81 -6.94
N LEU A 103 -7.58 3.36 -6.03
CA LEU A 103 -7.57 2.95 -4.63
C LEU A 103 -8.06 1.49 -4.46
N SER A 104 -9.02 1.05 -5.28
CA SER A 104 -9.53 -0.33 -5.26
C SER A 104 -8.47 -1.33 -5.75
N ARG A 105 -7.67 -0.98 -6.77
CA ARG A 105 -6.53 -1.80 -7.23
C ARG A 105 -5.50 -1.99 -6.14
N ILE A 106 -5.06 -0.89 -5.51
CA ILE A 106 -4.10 -0.91 -4.40
C ILE A 106 -4.62 -1.80 -3.27
N MET A 107 -5.87 -1.61 -2.85
CA MET A 107 -6.46 -2.38 -1.77
C MET A 107 -6.54 -3.88 -2.10
N THR A 108 -6.97 -4.22 -3.31
CA THR A 108 -7.15 -5.61 -3.75
C THR A 108 -5.80 -6.35 -3.82
N HIS A 109 -4.79 -5.73 -4.44
CA HIS A 109 -3.45 -6.31 -4.52
C HIS A 109 -2.75 -6.37 -3.17
N ARG A 110 -2.95 -5.38 -2.29
CA ARG A 110 -2.49 -5.43 -0.89
C ARG A 110 -3.07 -6.64 -0.16
N LYS A 111 -4.36 -6.89 -0.31
CA LYS A 111 -5.01 -8.08 0.27
C LYS A 111 -4.46 -9.37 -0.30
N TYR A 112 -4.26 -9.44 -1.62
CA TYR A 112 -3.69 -10.60 -2.30
C TYR A 112 -2.29 -10.94 -1.77
N ILE A 113 -1.39 -9.96 -1.71
CA ILE A 113 0.00 -10.15 -1.29
C ILE A 113 0.12 -10.40 0.22
N SER A 114 -0.70 -9.76 1.05
CA SER A 114 -0.75 -10.02 2.50
C SER A 114 -1.11 -11.47 2.81
N ASN A 115 -2.05 -12.03 2.06
CA ASN A 115 -2.57 -13.39 2.29
C ASN A 115 -1.76 -14.48 1.59
N SER A 116 -0.89 -14.12 0.65
CA SER A 116 0.02 -15.07 0.04
C SER A 116 1.04 -15.58 1.07
N ASN A 117 1.26 -16.89 1.13
CA ASN A 117 2.37 -17.49 1.87
C ASN A 117 3.64 -17.63 1.02
N ASP A 118 3.52 -17.36 -0.28
CA ASP A 118 4.62 -17.49 -1.21
C ASP A 118 5.64 -16.36 -1.00
N ARG A 119 6.90 -16.71 -1.26
CA ARG A 119 8.03 -15.78 -1.22
C ARG A 119 8.57 -15.46 -2.61
N THR A 120 7.83 -15.87 -3.62
CA THR A 120 8.20 -15.82 -5.03
C THR A 120 6.99 -15.40 -5.84
N LEU A 121 7.22 -14.68 -6.93
CA LEU A 121 6.19 -14.25 -7.86
C LEU A 121 6.68 -14.47 -9.30
N GLN A 122 5.88 -15.19 -10.07
CA GLN A 122 6.17 -15.49 -11.47
C GLN A 122 6.14 -14.22 -12.33
N ASN A 123 6.92 -14.22 -13.42
CA ASN A 123 7.17 -13.03 -14.24
C ASN A 123 5.90 -12.47 -14.88
N ASP A 124 4.96 -13.33 -15.28
CA ASP A 124 3.66 -12.96 -15.85
C ASP A 124 2.78 -12.20 -14.84
N LYS A 125 2.65 -12.75 -13.61
CA LYS A 125 1.93 -12.11 -12.52
C LYS A 125 2.61 -10.84 -12.04
N PHE A 126 3.95 -10.86 -11.99
CA PHE A 126 4.73 -9.68 -11.66
C PHE A 126 4.44 -8.53 -12.64
N ALA A 127 4.54 -8.77 -13.94
CA ALA A 127 4.32 -7.76 -14.95
C ALA A 127 2.88 -7.17 -14.89
N ALA A 128 1.88 -8.04 -14.72
CA ALA A 128 0.48 -7.62 -14.61
C ALA A 128 0.22 -6.75 -13.37
N ILE A 129 0.61 -7.23 -12.18
CA ILE A 129 0.39 -6.49 -10.92
C ILE A 129 1.22 -5.21 -10.89
N TRP A 130 2.48 -5.26 -11.35
CA TRP A 130 3.36 -4.10 -11.39
C TRP A 130 2.71 -2.98 -12.19
N LYS A 131 2.26 -3.27 -13.41
CA LYS A 131 1.72 -2.26 -14.30
C LYS A 131 0.46 -1.61 -13.72
N GLU A 132 -0.46 -2.41 -13.18
CA GLU A 132 -1.68 -1.89 -12.57
C GLU A 132 -1.41 -0.97 -11.38
N ILE A 133 -0.47 -1.35 -10.52
CA ILE A 133 -0.15 -0.57 -9.32
C ILE A 133 0.70 0.66 -9.66
N GLU A 134 1.66 0.55 -10.57
CA GLU A 134 2.47 1.68 -11.05
C GLU A 134 1.56 2.77 -11.64
N ASP A 135 0.66 2.39 -12.54
CA ASP A 135 -0.26 3.32 -13.18
C ASP A 135 -1.19 4.01 -12.15
N ALA A 136 -1.68 3.25 -11.17
CA ALA A 136 -2.48 3.81 -10.07
C ALA A 136 -1.66 4.76 -9.18
N VAL A 137 -0.42 4.40 -8.83
CA VAL A 137 0.49 5.21 -8.01
C VAL A 137 0.80 6.54 -8.70
N ILE A 138 1.10 6.50 -10.00
CA ILE A 138 1.43 7.69 -10.78
C ILE A 138 0.22 8.64 -10.83
N ARG A 139 -0.99 8.12 -11.10
CA ARG A 139 -2.21 8.93 -11.11
C ARG A 139 -2.56 9.51 -9.74
N LEU A 140 -2.44 8.74 -8.67
CA LEU A 140 -2.78 9.21 -7.32
C LEU A 140 -1.79 10.24 -6.79
N SER A 141 -0.51 10.10 -7.14
CA SER A 141 0.56 11.00 -6.68
C SER A 141 0.79 12.22 -7.56
N ASN A 142 0.05 12.37 -8.66
CA ASN A 142 0.31 13.36 -9.71
C ASN A 142 1.78 13.28 -10.19
N GLU A 143 2.20 12.07 -10.58
CA GLU A 143 3.53 11.74 -11.14
C GLU A 143 4.73 11.87 -10.19
N LYS A 144 4.53 12.36 -8.96
CA LYS A 144 5.62 12.57 -7.98
C LYS A 144 6.43 11.31 -7.66
N LEU A 145 5.82 10.12 -7.75
CA LEU A 145 6.45 8.84 -7.39
C LEU A 145 6.93 8.02 -8.60
N THR A 146 6.94 8.60 -9.81
CA THR A 146 7.37 7.90 -11.04
C THR A 146 8.83 7.42 -10.94
N ILE A 147 9.71 8.25 -10.37
CA ILE A 147 11.13 7.92 -10.18
C ILE A 147 11.30 6.78 -9.17
N ASP A 148 10.53 6.79 -8.09
CA ASP A 148 10.59 5.73 -7.07
C ASP A 148 10.14 4.37 -7.64
N CYS A 149 9.10 4.37 -8.46
CA CYS A 149 8.66 3.16 -9.18
C CYS A 149 9.77 2.64 -10.09
N SER A 150 10.33 3.50 -10.95
CA SER A 150 11.40 3.15 -11.89
C SER A 150 12.66 2.63 -11.19
N THR A 151 13.02 3.28 -10.08
CA THR A 151 14.17 2.88 -9.25
C THR A 151 13.95 1.53 -8.59
N LEU A 152 12.75 1.28 -8.07
CA LEU A 152 12.40 -0.01 -7.48
C LEU A 152 12.36 -1.13 -8.54
N GLN A 153 11.87 -0.85 -9.74
CA GLN A 153 11.76 -1.84 -10.81
C GLN A 153 13.14 -2.38 -11.22
N THR A 154 14.13 -1.49 -11.27
CA THR A 154 15.52 -1.81 -11.65
C THR A 154 16.38 -2.26 -10.47
N LYS A 155 15.85 -2.21 -9.23
CA LYS A 155 16.57 -2.60 -8.02
C LYS A 155 16.92 -4.09 -8.02
N ASN A 156 18.18 -4.37 -7.68
CA ASN A 156 18.67 -5.72 -7.39
C ASN A 156 18.60 -6.01 -5.90
N PHE A 157 18.29 -7.27 -5.56
CA PHE A 157 18.24 -7.76 -4.19
C PHE A 157 19.26 -8.87 -4.00
N TYR A 158 19.94 -8.84 -2.86
CA TYR A 158 21.04 -9.74 -2.55
C TYR A 158 20.62 -10.77 -1.52
N VAL A 159 21.20 -11.96 -1.60
CA VAL A 159 20.90 -13.07 -0.68
C VAL A 159 21.22 -12.67 0.76
N ASP A 160 22.30 -11.93 0.98
CA ASP A 160 22.74 -11.50 2.31
C ASP A 160 21.72 -10.57 2.99
N ASP A 161 20.95 -9.80 2.21
CA ASP A 161 19.92 -8.88 2.71
C ASP A 161 18.53 -9.54 2.81
N SER A 162 18.34 -10.71 2.18
CA SER A 162 17.03 -11.35 2.02
C SER A 162 16.31 -11.58 3.35
N GLN A 163 17.03 -11.99 4.39
CA GLN A 163 16.46 -12.26 5.71
C GLN A 163 15.91 -10.98 6.36
N SER A 164 16.61 -9.85 6.21
CA SER A 164 16.16 -8.55 6.71
C SER A 164 14.89 -8.12 5.98
N ILE A 165 14.88 -8.27 4.66
CA ILE A 165 13.71 -7.97 3.82
C ILE A 165 12.52 -8.83 4.24
N TYR A 166 12.71 -10.13 4.47
CA TYR A 166 11.66 -11.00 4.96
C TYR A 166 11.15 -10.58 6.34
N ALA A 167 12.02 -10.15 7.25
CA ALA A 167 11.61 -9.64 8.55
C ALA A 167 10.70 -8.40 8.41
N THR A 168 11.06 -7.46 7.52
CA THR A 168 10.22 -6.29 7.19
C THR A 168 8.88 -6.74 6.62
N ILE A 169 8.87 -7.67 5.67
CA ILE A 169 7.66 -8.23 5.04
C ILE A 169 6.73 -8.83 6.09
N GLN A 170 7.26 -9.66 6.99
CA GLN A 170 6.49 -10.29 8.05
C GLN A 170 5.96 -9.27 9.07
N GLY A 171 6.72 -8.22 9.35
CA GLY A 171 6.27 -7.10 10.17
C GLY A 171 5.02 -6.43 9.57
N TRP A 172 5.06 -6.09 8.29
CA TRP A 172 3.92 -5.46 7.60
C TRP A 172 2.72 -6.40 7.48
N LYS A 173 2.91 -7.69 7.17
CA LYS A 173 1.81 -8.67 7.16
C LYS A 173 1.12 -8.79 8.52
N ARG A 174 1.88 -8.78 9.62
CA ARG A 174 1.30 -8.78 10.98
C ARG A 174 0.46 -7.53 11.25
N LEU A 175 0.90 -6.35 10.81
CA LEU A 175 0.12 -5.12 10.94
C LEU A 175 -1.23 -5.25 10.21
N VAL A 176 -1.23 -5.78 8.98
CA VAL A 176 -2.48 -6.02 8.23
C VAL A 176 -3.41 -6.98 8.96
N GLN A 177 -2.89 -8.10 9.48
CA GLN A 177 -3.72 -9.07 10.20
C GLN A 177 -4.33 -8.47 11.48
N ILE A 178 -3.59 -7.59 12.17
CA ILE A 178 -4.10 -6.85 13.33
C ILE A 178 -5.20 -5.87 12.90
N GLU A 179 -5.03 -5.17 11.78
CA GLU A 179 -6.04 -4.28 11.20
C GLU A 179 -7.34 -5.03 10.85
N GLU A 180 -7.23 -6.18 10.16
CA GLU A 180 -8.39 -7.00 9.78
C GLU A 180 -9.14 -7.52 10.99
N LYS A 181 -8.42 -8.06 11.99
CA LYS A 181 -9.04 -8.51 13.26
C LYS A 181 -9.75 -7.38 14.00
N ARG A 182 -9.27 -6.14 13.89
CA ARG A 182 -9.92 -4.97 14.50
C ARG A 182 -11.20 -4.58 13.77
N ARG A 183 -11.24 -4.69 12.42
CA ARG A 183 -12.46 -4.49 11.63
C ARG A 183 -13.56 -5.50 11.98
N CYS A 184 -13.21 -6.77 12.17
CA CYS A 184 -14.19 -7.82 12.53
C CYS A 184 -14.79 -7.67 13.94
N LYS A 185 -14.23 -6.79 14.81
CA LYS A 185 -14.76 -6.52 16.15
C LYS A 185 -15.68 -5.28 16.19
N GLN A 186 -15.85 -4.59 15.07
CA GLN A 186 -16.62 -3.34 14.96
C GLN A 186 -17.91 -3.49 14.13
N ILE A 187 -18.22 -4.72 13.72
CA ILE A 187 -19.48 -5.17 13.11
C ILE A 187 -20.09 -6.19 14.06
#